data_AF-A0A957GK89-F1
#
_entry.id   AF-A0A957GK89-F1
#
_cell.length_a   1.000
_cell.length_b   1.000
_cell.length_c   1.000
_cell.angle_alpha   90.00
_cell.angle_beta   90.00
_cell.angle_gamma   90.00
#
_symmetry.space_group_name_H-M   'P 1'
#
loop_
_entity.id
_entity.type
_entity.pdbx_description
1 polymer ?
#
loop_
_entity_poly.entity_id
_entity_poly.type
_entity_poly.pdbx_seq_one_letter_code
_entity_poly.pdbx_strand_id
1 'polypeptide(L)'
;DQYLMQMVRTGRGNKVIAILEDLVQQRPFDANLAERLYRLYVQRKQRQAAIDLLDGLGEAQLEAGDAEGAVKTLERIIKLNPPDKASYQQLLQQLLEQTPNH
;
A
#
# COMPACT_ATOMS: atom_id res chain seq x y z
N ASP A 1 8.77 16.37 -11.63
CA ASP A 1 8.48 15.86 -10.27
C ASP A 1 9.12 16.59 -9.07
N GLN A 2 9.64 17.82 -9.19
CA GLN A 2 10.29 18.50 -8.04
C GLN A 2 9.32 19.25 -7.10
N TYR A 3 8.09 19.53 -7.53
CA TYR A 3 7.13 20.33 -6.77
C TYR A 3 6.58 19.59 -5.53
N LEU A 4 6.39 18.28 -5.64
CA LEU A 4 5.92 17.44 -4.54
C LEU A 4 6.97 17.33 -3.41
N MET A 5 8.27 17.31 -3.73
CA MET A 5 9.32 17.18 -2.71
C MET A 5 9.51 18.45 -1.87
N GLN A 6 9.24 19.65 -2.43
CA GLN A 6 9.41 20.91 -1.71
C GLN A 6 8.30 21.16 -0.67
N MET A 7 7.09 20.62 -0.89
CA MET A 7 5.97 20.79 0.04
C MET A 7 6.07 19.89 1.27
N VAL A 8 6.69 18.71 1.15
CA VAL A 8 6.94 17.79 2.27
C VAL A 8 7.80 18.44 3.36
N ARG A 9 8.69 19.37 3.00
CA ARG A 9 9.67 19.98 3.89
C ARG A 9 9.15 21.17 4.72
N THR A 10 8.00 21.77 4.38
CA THR A 10 7.54 23.06 4.94
C THR A 10 6.39 22.96 5.96
N GLY A 11 6.15 21.80 6.57
CA GLY A 11 5.08 21.65 7.57
C GLY A 11 3.68 21.48 6.98
N ARG A 12 3.57 21.26 5.66
CA ARG A 12 2.30 20.94 4.96
C ARG A 12 2.05 19.44 4.81
N GLY A 13 2.65 18.61 5.64
CA GLY A 13 2.57 17.15 5.51
C GLY A 13 1.13 16.61 5.48
N ASN A 14 0.19 17.25 6.18
CA ASN A 14 -1.24 16.85 6.16
C ASN A 14 -1.89 17.11 4.79
N LYS A 15 -1.54 18.22 4.13
CA LYS A 15 -2.09 18.55 2.80
C LYS A 15 -1.57 17.60 1.72
N VAL A 16 -0.30 17.19 1.83
CA VAL A 16 0.30 16.24 0.89
C VAL A 16 -0.34 14.86 1.01
N ILE A 17 -0.63 14.42 2.24
CA ILE A 17 -1.35 13.15 2.48
C ILE A 17 -2.73 13.19 1.86
N ALA A 18 -3.52 14.23 2.11
CA ALA A 18 -4.86 14.34 1.55
C ALA A 18 -4.88 14.32 0.01
N ILE A 19 -3.91 14.98 -0.64
CA ILE A 19 -3.77 14.94 -2.10
C ILE A 19 -3.40 13.53 -2.58
N LEU A 20 -2.47 12.86 -1.87
CA LEU A 20 -2.07 11.50 -2.23
C LEU A 20 -3.19 10.48 -2.00
N GLU A 21 -4.00 10.65 -0.97
CA GLU A 21 -5.20 9.84 -0.70
C GLU A 21 -6.19 9.95 -1.87
N ASP A 22 -6.52 11.17 -2.29
CA ASP A 22 -7.40 11.42 -3.44
C ASP A 22 -6.84 10.82 -4.73
N LEU A 23 -5.54 10.97 -4.98
CA LEU A 23 -4.89 10.40 -6.16
C LEU A 23 -4.87 8.87 -6.15
N VAL A 24 -4.63 8.24 -4.99
CA VAL A 24 -4.68 6.77 -4.87
C VAL A 24 -6.11 6.28 -5.03
N GLN A 25 -7.11 6.97 -4.49
CA GLN A 25 -8.52 6.62 -4.71
C GLN A 25 -8.91 6.68 -6.19
N GLN A 26 -8.39 7.66 -6.93
CA GLN A 26 -8.62 7.77 -8.37
C GLN A 26 -7.82 6.76 -9.19
N ARG A 27 -6.69 6.26 -8.66
CA ARG A 27 -5.75 5.35 -9.33
C ARG A 27 -5.25 4.27 -8.37
N PRO A 28 -6.11 3.32 -7.97
CA PRO A 28 -5.77 2.32 -6.96
C PRO A 28 -4.67 1.35 -7.41
N PHE A 29 -4.49 1.18 -8.73
CA PHE A 29 -3.45 0.34 -9.32
C PHE A 29 -2.07 1.01 -9.38
N ASP A 30 -1.94 2.30 -9.07
CA ASP A 30 -0.66 3.00 -9.12
C ASP A 30 0.18 2.74 -7.86
N ALA A 31 0.96 1.66 -7.92
CA ALA A 31 1.86 1.25 -6.84
C ALA A 31 2.85 2.34 -6.42
N ASN A 32 3.23 3.27 -7.31
CA ASN A 32 4.13 4.37 -6.95
C ASN A 32 3.45 5.42 -6.07
N LEU A 33 2.16 5.71 -6.32
CA LEU A 33 1.37 6.61 -5.49
C LEU A 33 1.11 5.97 -4.12
N ALA A 34 0.70 4.71 -4.09
CA ALA A 34 0.50 3.97 -2.85
C ALA A 34 1.80 3.90 -2.01
N GLU A 35 2.95 3.62 -2.64
CA GLU A 35 4.25 3.58 -1.95
C GLU A 35 4.62 4.95 -1.34
N ARG A 36 4.31 6.06 -2.02
CA ARG A 36 4.57 7.41 -1.48
C ARG A 36 3.70 7.69 -0.26
N LEU A 37 2.42 7.34 -0.31
CA LEU A 37 1.48 7.53 0.79
C LEU A 37 1.81 6.62 1.97
N TYR A 38 2.18 5.36 1.71
CA TYR A 38 2.65 4.39 2.69
C TYR A 38 3.81 4.95 3.53
N ARG A 39 4.85 5.49 2.88
CA ARG A 39 6.00 6.09 3.60
C ARG A 39 5.59 7.22 4.52
N LEU A 40 4.62 8.05 4.11
CA LEU A 40 4.12 9.15 4.94
C LEU A 40 3.35 8.64 6.16
N TYR A 41 2.51 7.61 6.00
CA TYR A 41 1.81 6.97 7.11
C TYR A 41 2.77 6.31 8.10
N VAL A 42 3.78 5.58 7.61
CA VAL A 42 4.82 4.98 8.46
C VAL A 42 5.60 6.05 9.22
N GLN A 43 6.02 7.14 8.56
CA GLN A 43 6.72 8.24 9.20
C GLN A 43 5.89 8.89 10.32
N ARG A 44 4.57 8.90 10.17
CA ARG A 44 3.62 9.47 11.15
C ARG A 44 3.11 8.46 12.18
N LYS A 45 3.64 7.24 12.17
CA LYS A 45 3.18 6.12 13.02
C LYS A 45 1.69 5.80 12.81
N GLN A 46 1.12 6.17 11.67
CA GLN A 46 -0.26 5.86 11.28
C GLN A 46 -0.32 4.46 10.68
N ARG A 47 -0.06 3.45 11.50
CA ARG A 47 0.06 2.06 11.04
C ARG A 47 -1.24 1.53 10.43
N GLN A 48 -2.39 1.86 11.01
CA GLN A 48 -3.68 1.40 10.48
C GLN A 48 -3.92 1.92 9.07
N ALA A 49 -3.75 3.22 8.84
CA ALA A 49 -3.89 3.81 7.50
C ALA A 49 -2.91 3.21 6.48
N ALA A 50 -1.69 2.85 6.92
CA ALA A 50 -0.74 2.14 6.08
C ALA A 50 -1.19 0.72 5.71
N ILE A 51 -1.88 0.02 6.62
CA ILE A 51 -2.48 -1.29 6.36
C ILE A 51 -3.62 -1.13 5.36
N ASP A 52 -4.58 -0.23 5.63
CA ASP A 52 -5.78 -0.03 4.79
C ASP A 52 -5.39 0.36 3.34
N LEU A 53 -4.35 1.19 3.19
CA LEU A 53 -3.80 1.56 1.89
C LEU A 53 -3.23 0.37 1.12
N LEU A 54 -2.42 -0.44 1.80
CA LEU A 54 -1.80 -1.62 1.17
C LEU A 54 -2.85 -2.69 0.87
N ASP A 55 -3.90 -2.79 1.69
CA ASP A 55 -5.01 -3.72 1.48
C ASP A 55 -5.72 -3.41 0.16
N GLY A 56 -6.11 -2.15 -0.05
CA GLY A 56 -6.72 -1.71 -1.29
C GLY A 56 -5.79 -1.84 -2.51
N LEU A 57 -4.48 -1.61 -2.34
CA LEU A 57 -3.50 -1.86 -3.41
C LEU A 57 -3.43 -3.35 -3.74
N GLY A 58 -3.43 -4.23 -2.74
CA GLY A 58 -3.37 -5.68 -2.91
C GLY A 58 -4.59 -6.19 -3.65
N GLU A 59 -5.78 -5.74 -3.27
CA GLU A 59 -7.03 -6.06 -3.96
C GLU A 59 -7.00 -5.58 -5.42
N ALA A 60 -6.61 -4.33 -5.67
CA ALA A 60 -6.46 -3.80 -7.02
C ALA A 60 -5.44 -4.61 -7.86
N GLN A 61 -4.32 -5.02 -7.28
CA GLN A 61 -3.35 -5.86 -7.97
C GLN A 61 -3.93 -7.22 -8.37
N LEU A 62 -4.72 -7.85 -7.48
CA LEU A 62 -5.41 -9.10 -7.78
C LEU A 62 -6.45 -8.93 -8.90
N GLU A 63 -7.24 -7.86 -8.87
CA GLU A 63 -8.20 -7.53 -9.93
C GLU A 63 -7.51 -7.30 -11.28
N ALA A 64 -6.32 -6.71 -11.28
CA ALA A 64 -5.49 -6.52 -12.46
C ALA A 64 -4.76 -7.78 -12.93
N GLY A 65 -4.84 -8.90 -12.19
CA GLY A 65 -4.09 -10.12 -12.45
C GLY A 65 -2.60 -10.06 -12.07
N ASP A 66 -2.17 -9.00 -11.40
CA ASP A 66 -0.80 -8.82 -10.87
C ASP A 66 -0.66 -9.56 -9.52
N ALA A 67 -0.72 -10.89 -9.58
CA ALA A 67 -0.60 -11.73 -8.39
C ALA A 67 0.77 -11.59 -7.71
N GLU A 68 1.85 -11.38 -8.47
CA GLU A 68 3.18 -11.12 -7.91
C GLU A 68 3.23 -9.81 -7.10
N GLY A 69 2.60 -8.76 -7.63
CA GLY A 69 2.46 -7.48 -6.94
C GLY A 69 1.65 -7.62 -5.66
N ALA A 70 0.51 -8.32 -5.73
CA ALA A 70 -0.34 -8.58 -4.57
C ALA A 70 0.40 -9.34 -3.46
N VAL A 71 1.16 -10.38 -3.81
CA VAL A 71 2.01 -11.13 -2.87
C VAL A 71 2.97 -10.20 -2.12
N LYS A 72 3.71 -9.34 -2.83
CA LYS A 72 4.65 -8.38 -2.22
C LYS A 72 3.93 -7.37 -1.31
N THR A 73 2.72 -6.97 -1.69
CA THR A 73 1.89 -6.05 -0.90
C THR A 73 1.40 -6.71 0.39
N LEU A 74 0.91 -7.95 0.34
CA LEU A 74 0.49 -8.71 1.53
C LEU A 74 1.65 -8.97 2.49
N GLU A 75 2.85 -9.29 1.99
CA GLU A 75 4.04 -9.42 2.84
C GLU A 75 4.34 -8.14 3.62
N ARG A 76 4.15 -6.97 3.01
CA ARG A 76 4.33 -5.68 3.66
C ARG A 76 3.28 -5.46 4.73
N ILE A 77 2.01 -5.77 4.46
CA ILE A 77 0.93 -5.72 5.45
C ILE A 77 1.30 -6.58 6.66
N ILE A 78 1.69 -7.83 6.44
CA ILE A 78 2.06 -8.77 7.52
C ILE A 78 3.23 -8.24 8.37
N LYS A 79 4.21 -7.56 7.75
CA LYS A 79 5.34 -6.91 8.46
C LYS A 79 4.91 -5.76 9.36
N LEU A 80 3.79 -5.09 9.06
CA LEU A 80 3.22 -4.07 9.93
C LEU A 80 2.56 -4.66 11.18
N ASN A 81 2.37 -5.99 11.23
CA ASN A 81 1.74 -6.72 12.32
C ASN A 81 0.30 -6.20 12.61
N PRO A 82 -0.61 -6.28 11.62
CA PRO A 82 -2.02 -5.98 11.82
C PRO A 82 -2.64 -6.95 12.84
N PRO A 83 -3.76 -6.57 13.48
CA PRO A 83 -4.50 -7.49 14.36
C PRO A 83 -4.92 -8.77 13.61
N ASP A 84 -5.33 -8.64 12.35
CA ASP A 84 -5.81 -9.76 11.52
C ASP A 84 -4.72 -10.40 10.66
N LYS A 85 -3.47 -10.37 11.15
CA LYS A 85 -2.30 -10.93 10.45
C LYS A 85 -2.52 -12.36 9.94
N ALA A 86 -3.24 -13.19 10.69
CA ALA A 86 -3.54 -14.56 10.30
C ALA A 86 -4.28 -14.64 8.96
N SER A 87 -5.29 -13.78 8.75
CA SER A 87 -6.06 -13.72 7.51
C SER A 87 -5.19 -13.33 6.32
N TYR A 88 -4.30 -12.35 6.49
CA TYR A 88 -3.34 -11.96 5.45
C TYR A 88 -2.35 -13.07 5.12
N GLN A 89 -1.90 -13.83 6.11
CA GLN A 89 -1.02 -14.97 5.89
C GLN A 89 -1.71 -16.10 5.11
N GLN A 90 -2.98 -16.37 5.40
CA GLN A 90 -3.76 -17.35 4.65
C GLN A 90 -3.95 -16.93 3.19
N LEU A 91 -4.30 -15.65 2.95
CA LEU A 91 -4.42 -15.11 1.59
C LEU A 91 -3.09 -15.18 0.84
N LEU A 92 -1.99 -14.80 1.49
CA LEU A 92 -0.65 -14.92 0.90
C LEU A 92 -0.32 -16.36 0.52
N GLN A 93 -0.61 -17.34 1.38
CA GLN A 93 -0.40 -18.75 1.06
C GLN A 93 -1.24 -19.21 -0.14
N GLN A 94 -2.52 -18.84 -0.19
CA GLN A 94 -3.38 -19.16 -1.32
C GLN A 94 -2.85 -18.59 -2.63
N LEU A 95 -2.38 -17.35 -2.62
CA LEU A 95 -1.80 -16.73 -3.82
C LEU A 95 -0.53 -17.44 -4.26
N LEU A 96 0.37 -17.77 -3.33
CA LEU A 96 1.60 -18.50 -3.63
C LEU A 96 1.32 -19.90 -4.20
N GLU A 97 0.26 -20.58 -3.75
CA GLU A 97 -0.18 -21.87 -4.30
C GLU A 97 -0.79 -21.72 -5.71
N GLN A 98 -1.48 -20.60 -5.97
CA GLN A 98 -2.14 -20.31 -7.24
C GLN A 98 -1.20 -19.77 -8.31
N THR A 99 -0.08 -19.14 -7.93
CA THR A 99 1.00 -18.73 -8.83
C THR A 99 2.15 -19.74 -8.74
N PRO A 100 2.10 -20.88 -9.46
CA PRO A 100 3.25 -21.75 -9.56
C PRO A 100 4.36 -20.98 -10.27
N ASN A 101 5.44 -20.67 -9.52
CA ASN A 101 6.74 -20.26 -10.05
C ASN A 101 7.02 -21.06 -11.34
N HIS A 102 6.99 -20.41 -12.50
CA HIS A 102 7.48 -20.96 -13.77
C HIS A 102 8.87 -20.41 -14.04
#